data_AF-A0A3D1U184-F1
#
_entry.id   AF-A0A3D1U184-F1
#
_cell.length_a   1.000
_cell.length_b   1.000
_cell.length_c   1.000
_cell.angle_alpha   90.00
_cell.angle_beta   90.00
_cell.angle_gamma   90.00
#
_symmetry.space_group_name_H-M   'P 1'
#
loop_
_entity.id
_entity.type
_entity.pdbx_description
1 polymer ?
#
loop_
_entity_poly.entity_id
_entity_poly.type
_entity_poly.pdbx_seq_one_letter_code
_entity_poly.pdbx_strand_id
1 'polypeptide(L)'
;MSVTRTLNLEIHEARPWKIAPSNHGNQRLSRDLATTTYWSMRGGPKEEGLRRRRTLQVLDALLVPRDPRGIVLLCGFVASAFGLVALLSPPGDPIGFGYLAVAVIGYFFIQTRGLTTFLWLLVAAGGAAAALAGGPAGWIEFALGLALAVVALTPLPDEFRSRPNVAVEAPTRAPTSPSSNGGGRGLSLDTFDSSRKVEDSPVRSSAKAEVGGAGNGASQHALDVLKPVNRIPIAIKAIGRLRLLVNDRDVTKRLNEQPRLEFLFSYLLARAASGGDPNVDRPALADEVAPGYPAPSQLDRLRKQLYALQKTLGSELKGLLQANANRVRLELGGVDTDFGRLFEICRLVSRRRSLIDNSLSEQIRGLLDETGGGEFLSGFSELEHQVTEGRSSAAEVVEAARELIASQRADLVQALAEHYEAIGRPQASIAYLRAALVGCPGRQDLARLLVAVYMRTGQTALADAARLEFDLTQEK
;
A
#
# COMPACT_ATOMS: atom_id res chain seq x y z
N MET A 1 70.94 -19.27 -44.41
CA MET A 1 70.05 -20.25 -45.07
C MET A 1 68.64 -19.93 -44.63
N SER A 2 67.91 -19.18 -45.46
CA SER A 2 66.58 -18.68 -45.17
C SER A 2 65.58 -19.47 -46.01
N VAL A 3 64.64 -20.16 -45.36
CA VAL A 3 63.59 -20.93 -46.03
C VAL A 3 62.25 -20.25 -45.78
N THR A 4 61.75 -19.61 -46.82
CA THR A 4 60.45 -18.98 -46.94
C THR A 4 59.38 -20.07 -47.06
N ARG A 5 58.42 -20.12 -46.12
CA ARG A 5 57.21 -20.96 -46.22
C ARG A 5 56.03 -20.10 -46.68
N THR A 6 55.54 -20.39 -47.88
CA THR A 6 54.30 -19.88 -48.45
C THR A 6 53.09 -20.61 -47.83
N LEU A 7 52.11 -19.84 -47.35
CA LEU A 7 50.81 -20.31 -46.89
C LEU A 7 49.83 -20.33 -48.06
N ASN A 8 49.26 -21.50 -48.37
CA ASN A 8 48.15 -21.66 -49.30
C ASN A 8 46.83 -21.37 -48.56
N LEU A 9 46.01 -20.49 -49.14
CA LEU A 9 44.66 -20.14 -48.72
C LEU A 9 43.68 -21.07 -49.44
N GLU A 10 42.99 -21.95 -48.71
CA GLU A 10 41.86 -22.73 -49.23
C GLU A 10 40.56 -21.94 -49.04
N ILE A 11 39.88 -21.68 -50.16
CA ILE A 11 38.59 -21.01 -50.25
C ILE A 11 37.50 -22.09 -50.14
N HIS A 12 36.68 -22.04 -49.10
CA HIS A 12 35.50 -22.90 -48.97
C HIS A 12 34.29 -22.30 -49.69
N GLU A 13 33.85 -23.01 -50.74
CA GLU A 13 32.65 -22.73 -51.52
C GLU A 13 31.34 -22.98 -50.72
N ALA A 14 30.34 -22.18 -51.07
CA ALA A 14 29.00 -22.16 -50.49
C ALA A 14 28.18 -23.43 -50.79
N ARG A 15 27.48 -23.95 -49.76
CA ARG A 15 26.50 -25.04 -49.91
C ARG A 15 25.08 -24.49 -50.14
N PRO A 16 24.31 -25.07 -51.09
CA PRO A 16 22.95 -24.65 -51.41
C PRO A 16 21.91 -25.25 -50.46
N TRP A 17 20.88 -24.47 -50.16
CA TRP A 17 19.73 -24.85 -49.34
C TRP A 17 18.80 -25.78 -50.12
N LYS A 18 18.55 -26.99 -49.61
CA LYS A 18 17.49 -27.89 -50.10
C LYS A 18 16.30 -27.85 -49.14
N ILE A 19 15.15 -27.49 -49.69
CA ILE A 19 13.82 -27.58 -49.10
C ILE A 19 13.27 -28.97 -49.40
N ALA A 20 12.72 -29.67 -48.40
CA ALA A 20 11.79 -30.82 -48.56
C ALA A 20 11.08 -31.09 -47.21
N PRO A 21 9.95 -31.84 -47.17
CA PRO A 21 8.68 -31.31 -46.67
C PRO A 21 8.14 -32.00 -45.42
N SER A 22 7.05 -31.43 -44.91
CA SER A 22 6.17 -31.94 -43.86
C SER A 22 5.63 -33.35 -44.13
N ASN A 23 5.59 -34.20 -43.10
CA ASN A 23 4.51 -35.18 -42.95
C ASN A 23 4.32 -35.64 -41.50
N HIS A 24 3.05 -35.87 -41.16
CA HIS A 24 2.51 -36.31 -39.89
C HIS A 24 2.98 -37.72 -39.45
N GLY A 25 2.95 -37.97 -38.15
CA GLY A 25 3.01 -39.35 -37.61
C GLY A 25 3.01 -39.40 -36.09
N ASN A 26 1.84 -39.66 -35.51
CA ASN A 26 1.64 -40.02 -34.11
C ASN A 26 2.49 -41.24 -33.70
N GLN A 27 3.10 -41.20 -32.51
CA GLN A 27 3.27 -42.40 -31.69
C GLN A 27 3.38 -42.05 -30.19
N ARG A 28 2.44 -42.59 -29.43
CA ARG A 28 2.54 -42.81 -27.98
C ARG A 28 3.63 -43.86 -27.71
N LEU A 29 4.44 -43.70 -26.67
CA LEU A 29 4.57 -44.64 -25.53
C LEU A 29 5.65 -44.18 -24.54
N SER A 30 5.21 -44.00 -23.29
CA SER A 30 5.74 -44.55 -22.03
C SER A 30 7.23 -44.46 -21.61
N ARG A 31 7.34 -44.10 -20.31
CA ARG A 31 8.26 -44.58 -19.24
C ARG A 31 9.58 -43.84 -18.99
N ASP A 32 9.56 -43.15 -17.84
CA ASP A 32 10.35 -43.36 -16.62
C ASP A 32 11.89 -43.30 -16.62
N LEU A 33 12.34 -42.66 -15.52
CA LEU A 33 13.60 -42.81 -14.77
C LEU A 33 14.79 -41.91 -15.14
N ALA A 34 14.85 -40.82 -14.37
CA ALA A 34 15.97 -40.39 -13.52
C ALA A 34 17.41 -40.64 -14.01
N THR A 35 18.16 -39.56 -14.18
CA THR A 35 19.58 -39.54 -13.78
C THR A 35 20.06 -38.13 -13.44
N THR A 36 20.60 -38.09 -12.23
CA THR A 36 21.44 -37.12 -11.53
C THR A 36 22.45 -36.29 -12.33
N THR A 37 22.48 -35.00 -11.99
CA THR A 37 23.65 -34.20 -11.54
C THR A 37 24.87 -34.03 -12.46
N TYR A 38 25.06 -32.79 -12.96
CA TYR A 38 26.38 -32.14 -12.95
C TYR A 38 26.22 -30.61 -13.00
N TRP A 39 26.42 -29.94 -11.85
CA TRP A 39 26.53 -28.49 -11.78
C TRP A 39 28.00 -28.09 -11.98
N SER A 40 28.28 -27.36 -13.05
CA SER A 40 29.59 -26.74 -13.29
C SER A 40 29.56 -25.30 -12.78
N MET A 41 30.26 -25.06 -11.67
CA MET A 41 30.67 -23.71 -11.27
C MET A 41 31.89 -23.27 -12.07
N ARG A 42 31.80 -22.15 -12.80
CA ARG A 42 32.88 -21.13 -12.90
C ARG A 42 32.49 -20.00 -13.86
N GLY A 43 32.50 -18.77 -13.35
CA GLY A 43 32.45 -17.55 -14.15
C GLY A 43 32.08 -16.35 -13.29
N GLY A 44 33.04 -15.81 -12.54
CA GLY A 44 32.84 -14.63 -11.69
C GLY A 44 32.56 -13.34 -12.48
N PRO A 45 31.81 -12.39 -11.93
CA PRO A 45 31.54 -11.11 -12.58
C PRO A 45 32.66 -10.10 -12.36
N LYS A 46 32.98 -9.37 -13.43
CA LYS A 46 33.90 -8.23 -13.47
C LYS A 46 33.32 -7.05 -12.69
N GLU A 47 34.14 -6.47 -11.82
CA GLU A 47 33.85 -5.26 -11.06
C GLU A 47 33.96 -4.00 -11.94
N GLU A 48 32.85 -3.59 -12.57
CA GLU A 48 32.72 -2.25 -13.15
C GLU A 48 31.41 -1.62 -12.66
N GLY A 49 31.48 -0.76 -11.64
CA GLY A 49 30.30 0.00 -11.19
C GLY A 49 30.38 0.75 -9.85
N LEU A 50 31.45 0.63 -9.06
CA LEU A 50 31.45 1.12 -7.68
C LEU A 50 31.74 2.62 -7.45
N ARG A 51 32.00 3.43 -8.49
CA ARG A 51 32.35 4.85 -8.27
C ARG A 51 31.18 5.79 -8.00
N ARG A 52 29.92 5.41 -8.27
CA ARG A 52 28.75 6.28 -8.00
C ARG A 52 28.03 5.97 -6.68
N ARG A 53 28.35 4.85 -6.03
CA ARG A 53 27.64 4.34 -4.84
C ARG A 53 28.21 4.84 -3.51
N ARG A 54 29.50 5.22 -3.47
CA ARG A 54 30.18 5.62 -2.23
C ARG A 54 29.76 6.98 -1.69
N THR A 55 29.33 7.91 -2.54
CA THR A 55 28.80 9.22 -2.11
C THR A 55 27.39 9.13 -1.53
N LEU A 56 26.58 8.16 -1.96
CA LEU A 56 25.23 7.94 -1.41
C LEU A 56 25.27 7.27 -0.03
N GLN A 57 26.23 6.38 0.23
CA GLN A 57 26.38 5.76 1.56
C GLN A 57 26.82 6.73 2.66
N VAL A 58 27.60 7.76 2.33
CA VAL A 58 27.96 8.82 3.29
C VAL A 58 26.76 9.70 3.63
N LEU A 59 25.87 9.94 2.67
CA LEU A 59 24.63 10.72 2.88
C LEU A 59 23.58 9.95 3.69
N ASP A 60 23.45 8.64 3.46
CA ASP A 60 22.55 7.78 4.24
C ASP A 60 23.08 7.59 5.68
N ALA A 61 24.40 7.50 5.88
CA ALA A 61 25.02 7.46 7.22
C ALA A 61 24.88 8.77 8.01
N LEU A 62 24.68 9.90 7.31
CA LEU A 62 24.43 11.21 7.90
C LEU A 62 22.93 11.49 8.15
N LEU A 63 22.04 10.51 7.94
CA LEU A 63 20.58 10.67 8.08
C LEU A 63 20.04 11.89 7.31
N VAL A 64 20.62 12.21 6.14
CA VAL A 64 20.21 13.39 5.36
C VAL A 64 18.80 13.15 4.80
N PRO A 65 17.78 13.93 5.17
CA PRO A 65 16.42 13.68 4.70
C PRO A 65 16.33 13.98 3.19
N ARG A 66 15.77 13.03 2.42
CA ARG A 66 15.64 13.13 0.94
C ARG A 66 14.51 14.05 0.46
N ASP A 67 13.69 14.55 1.38
CA ASP A 67 12.68 15.54 1.05
C ASP A 67 13.39 16.90 0.79
N PRO A 68 13.06 17.66 -0.29
CA PRO A 68 13.60 19.01 -0.51
C PRO A 68 13.47 19.92 0.71
N ARG A 69 12.48 19.67 1.58
CA ARG A 69 12.33 20.37 2.88
C ARG A 69 13.46 20.03 3.85
N GLY A 70 13.89 18.77 3.92
CA GLY A 70 14.96 18.31 4.80
C GLY A 70 16.34 18.85 4.44
N ILE A 71 16.62 19.05 3.15
CA ILE A 71 17.87 19.65 2.67
C ILE A 71 17.97 21.11 3.13
N VAL A 72 16.86 21.86 3.06
CA VAL A 72 16.79 23.26 3.53
C VAL A 72 16.97 23.34 5.05
N LEU A 73 16.39 22.39 5.81
CA LEU A 73 16.56 22.29 7.26
C LEU A 73 18.01 22.00 7.67
N LEU A 74 18.68 21.10 6.98
CA LEU A 74 20.09 20.77 7.24
C LEU A 74 20.99 22.00 6.98
N CYS A 75 20.76 22.72 5.87
CA CYS A 75 21.49 23.95 5.58
C CYS A 75 21.25 25.05 6.63
N GLY A 76 20.00 25.20 7.10
CA GLY A 76 19.66 26.15 8.15
C GLY A 76 20.33 25.80 9.49
N PHE A 77 20.37 24.52 9.86
CA PHE A 77 21.03 24.05 11.08
C PHE A 77 22.54 24.30 11.03
N VAL A 78 23.21 23.95 9.92
CA VAL A 78 24.64 24.19 9.74
C VAL A 78 24.95 25.70 9.80
N ALA A 79 24.16 26.54 9.13
CA ALA A 79 24.32 27.99 9.20
C ALA A 79 24.15 28.55 10.62
N SER A 80 23.21 28.01 11.41
CA SER A 80 22.98 28.41 12.79
C SER A 80 24.14 28.04 13.73
N ALA A 81 24.74 26.86 13.54
CA ALA A 81 25.89 26.41 14.32
C ALA A 81 27.12 27.29 14.06
N PHE A 82 27.36 27.68 12.80
CA PHE A 82 28.43 28.62 12.45
C PHE A 82 28.18 30.03 13.00
N GLY A 83 26.92 30.50 12.99
CA GLY A 83 26.55 31.78 13.59
C GLY A 83 26.79 31.85 15.11
N LEU A 84 26.57 30.74 15.82
CA LEU A 84 26.77 30.65 17.26
C LEU A 84 28.26 30.64 17.63
N VAL A 85 29.11 30.03 16.79
CA VAL A 85 30.57 30.09 16.94
C VAL A 85 31.11 31.49 16.62
N ALA A 86 30.56 32.18 15.60
CA ALA A 86 30.96 33.56 15.27
C ALA A 86 30.57 34.57 16.37
N LEU A 87 29.49 34.34 17.10
CA LEU A 87 29.10 35.16 18.26
C LEU A 87 30.07 35.06 19.44
N LEU A 88 30.87 34.01 19.51
CA LEU A 88 31.84 33.77 20.59
C LEU A 88 33.22 34.39 20.31
N SER A 89 33.40 35.16 19.23
CA SER A 89 34.69 35.77 18.89
C SER A 89 34.56 37.02 18.02
N PRO A 90 35.27 38.12 18.31
CA PRO A 90 35.30 38.94 19.54
C PRO A 90 33.99 39.76 19.71
N PRO A 91 33.73 40.33 20.91
CA PRO A 91 32.52 41.12 21.16
C PRO A 91 32.48 42.41 20.33
N GLY A 92 31.52 42.51 19.41
CA GLY A 92 31.20 43.75 18.70
C GLY A 92 31.13 43.66 17.17
N ASP A 93 31.28 42.48 16.57
CA ASP A 93 31.19 42.36 15.11
C ASP A 93 29.73 42.36 14.62
N PRO A 94 29.28 43.38 13.85
CA PRO A 94 27.91 43.45 13.32
C PRO A 94 27.55 42.26 12.41
N ILE A 95 28.56 41.57 11.86
CA ILE A 95 28.37 40.39 11.01
C ILE A 95 27.79 39.22 11.82
N GLY A 96 28.15 39.07 13.10
CA GLY A 96 27.63 38.03 13.99
C GLY A 96 26.12 38.15 14.24
N PHE A 97 25.60 39.37 14.34
CA PHE A 97 24.16 39.63 14.45
C PHE A 97 23.40 39.26 13.17
N GLY A 98 24.02 39.44 12.00
CA GLY A 98 23.47 38.98 10.73
C GLY A 98 23.27 37.46 10.71
N TYR A 99 24.27 36.69 11.16
CA TYR A 99 24.16 35.24 11.24
C TYR A 99 23.16 34.77 12.30
N LEU A 100 23.04 35.46 13.45
CA LEU A 100 22.00 35.19 14.43
C LEU A 100 20.59 35.44 13.86
N ALA A 101 20.39 36.53 13.14
CA ALA A 101 19.11 36.82 12.49
C ALA A 101 18.74 35.73 11.46
N VAL A 102 19.71 35.28 10.65
CA VAL A 102 19.52 34.18 9.70
C VAL A 102 19.25 32.85 10.42
N ALA A 103 19.90 32.59 11.55
CA ALA A 103 19.67 31.40 12.38
C ALA A 103 18.27 31.39 13.01
N VAL A 104 17.80 32.54 13.50
CA VAL A 104 16.43 32.72 14.02
C VAL A 104 15.41 32.54 12.90
N ILE A 105 15.64 33.12 11.72
CA ILE A 105 14.80 32.90 10.53
C ILE A 105 14.80 31.42 10.13
N GLY A 106 15.95 30.75 10.17
CA GLY A 106 16.10 29.32 9.90
C GLY A 106 15.35 28.45 10.90
N TYR A 107 15.41 28.79 12.20
CA TYR A 107 14.68 28.10 13.27
C TYR A 107 13.16 28.26 13.11
N PHE A 108 12.67 29.46 12.77
CA PHE A 108 11.27 29.70 12.44
C PHE A 108 10.86 29.02 11.11
N PHE A 109 11.79 28.77 10.19
CA PHE A 109 11.56 27.97 8.97
C PHE A 109 11.29 26.49 9.30
N ILE A 110 11.85 25.98 10.40
CA ILE A 110 11.63 24.60 10.88
C ILE A 110 10.23 24.43 11.49
N GLN A 111 9.72 25.48 12.13
CA GLN A 111 8.41 25.48 12.76
C GLN A 111 7.39 26.30 11.96
N THR A 112 6.74 25.64 11.01
CA THR A 112 5.33 25.90 10.65
C THR A 112 5.01 27.25 9.99
N ARG A 113 3.78 27.38 9.51
CA ARG A 113 3.18 28.51 8.76
C ARG A 113 3.41 29.94 9.33
N GLY A 114 4.01 30.05 10.51
CA GLY A 114 4.34 31.32 11.15
C GLY A 114 5.39 32.14 10.40
N LEU A 115 6.43 31.53 9.81
CA LEU A 115 7.50 32.31 9.16
C LEU A 115 7.01 33.04 7.91
N THR A 116 6.27 32.35 7.03
CA THR A 116 5.73 32.99 5.81
C THR A 116 4.82 34.14 6.17
N THR A 117 3.98 33.96 7.19
CA THR A 117 3.12 35.03 7.71
C THR A 117 3.95 36.20 8.28
N PHE A 118 4.98 35.91 9.07
CA PHE A 118 5.86 36.90 9.68
C PHE A 118 6.66 37.70 8.64
N LEU A 119 7.18 37.04 7.59
CA LEU A 119 7.88 37.70 6.49
C LEU A 119 6.96 38.66 5.73
N TRP A 120 5.72 38.24 5.44
CA TRP A 120 4.75 39.11 4.78
C TRP A 120 4.30 40.28 5.67
N LEU A 121 4.24 40.09 7.00
CA LEU A 121 4.02 41.18 7.95
C LEU A 121 5.21 42.15 8.02
N LEU A 122 6.45 41.68 7.89
CA LEU A 122 7.62 42.56 7.79
C LEU A 122 7.61 43.40 6.50
N VAL A 123 7.24 42.79 5.37
CA VAL A 123 7.05 43.53 4.10
C VAL A 123 5.95 44.57 4.27
N ALA A 124 4.84 44.21 4.93
CA ALA A 124 3.78 45.17 5.23
C ALA A 124 4.31 46.33 6.10
N ALA A 125 5.00 46.03 7.20
CA ALA A 125 5.57 47.05 8.09
C ALA A 125 6.56 47.99 7.37
N GLY A 126 7.38 47.46 6.47
CA GLY A 126 8.27 48.25 5.60
C GLY A 126 7.49 49.18 4.68
N GLY A 127 6.45 48.67 4.01
CA GLY A 127 5.55 49.48 3.17
C GLY A 127 4.85 50.59 3.95
N ALA A 128 4.40 50.31 5.18
CA ALA A 128 3.80 51.32 6.06
C ALA A 128 4.79 52.43 6.42
N ALA A 129 6.04 52.08 6.75
CA ALA A 129 7.08 53.07 7.03
C ALA A 129 7.38 53.96 5.80
N ALA A 130 7.47 53.37 4.61
CA ALA A 130 7.66 54.11 3.36
C ALA A 130 6.46 55.02 3.01
N ALA A 131 5.24 54.56 3.28
CA ALA A 131 4.02 55.34 3.09
C ALA A 131 3.97 56.57 4.02
N LEU A 132 4.34 56.38 5.30
CA LEU A 132 4.41 57.47 6.28
C LEU A 132 5.51 58.48 5.95
N ALA A 133 6.56 58.07 5.25
CA ALA A 133 7.59 58.96 4.70
C ALA A 133 7.14 59.75 3.45
N GLY A 134 5.87 59.61 3.02
CA GLY A 134 5.29 60.35 1.90
C GLY A 134 5.42 59.66 0.54
N GLY A 135 5.90 58.41 0.49
CA GLY A 135 6.00 57.63 -0.73
C GLY A 135 4.67 56.95 -1.08
N PRO A 136 3.99 57.28 -2.20
CA PRO A 136 2.70 56.65 -2.55
C PRO A 136 2.82 55.15 -2.85
N ALA A 137 4.01 54.68 -3.26
CA ALA A 137 4.28 53.25 -3.47
C ALA A 137 4.23 52.41 -2.18
N GLY A 138 4.51 53.02 -1.02
CA GLY A 138 4.50 52.31 0.27
C GLY A 138 3.13 51.76 0.65
N TRP A 139 2.04 52.42 0.23
CA TRP A 139 0.68 51.92 0.45
C TRP A 139 0.38 50.63 -0.32
N ILE A 140 0.97 50.47 -1.50
CA ILE A 140 0.83 49.26 -2.32
C ILE A 140 1.59 48.10 -1.67
N GLU A 141 2.83 48.35 -1.23
CA GLU A 141 3.66 47.36 -0.53
C GLU A 141 3.03 46.91 0.80
N PHE A 142 2.43 47.85 1.55
CA PHE A 142 1.69 47.55 2.77
C PHE A 142 0.49 46.65 2.50
N ALA A 143 -0.37 47.02 1.54
CA ALA A 143 -1.57 46.25 1.21
C ALA A 143 -1.25 44.84 0.68
N LEU A 144 -0.21 44.73 -0.16
CA LEU A 144 0.24 43.45 -0.71
C LEU A 144 0.83 42.54 0.38
N GLY A 145 1.68 43.08 1.25
CA GLY A 145 2.24 42.34 2.38
C GLY A 145 1.15 41.83 3.32
N LEU A 146 0.15 42.66 3.64
CA LEU A 146 -0.96 42.26 4.50
C LEU A 146 -1.81 41.15 3.86
N ALA A 147 -2.14 41.27 2.57
CA ALA A 147 -2.95 40.27 1.86
C ALA A 147 -2.27 38.90 1.82
N LEU A 148 -0.96 38.87 1.55
CA LEU A 148 -0.20 37.62 1.49
C LEU A 148 0.04 37.01 2.89
N ALA A 149 0.12 37.82 3.94
CA ALA A 149 0.11 37.35 5.32
C ALA A 149 -1.22 36.64 5.66
N VAL A 150 -2.37 37.18 5.22
CA VAL A 150 -3.68 36.52 5.41
C VAL A 150 -3.75 35.21 4.65
N VAL A 151 -3.28 35.15 3.40
CA VAL A 151 -3.23 33.90 2.62
C VAL A 151 -2.33 32.85 3.29
N ALA A 152 -1.19 33.27 3.86
CA ALA A 152 -0.32 32.36 4.62
C ALA A 152 -0.97 31.82 5.90
N LEU A 153 -1.88 32.59 6.50
CA LEU A 153 -2.68 32.19 7.67
C LEU A 153 -3.89 31.33 7.32
N THR A 154 -4.46 31.45 6.12
CA THR A 154 -5.60 30.63 5.73
C THR A 154 -5.20 29.15 5.76
N PRO A 155 -5.83 28.33 6.62
CA PRO A 155 -5.57 26.92 6.60
C PRO A 155 -5.98 26.39 5.23
N LEU A 156 -5.06 25.72 4.54
CA LEU A 156 -5.42 24.90 3.38
C LEU A 156 -6.64 24.07 3.77
N PRO A 157 -7.76 24.17 3.02
CA PRO A 157 -8.95 23.37 3.27
C PRO A 157 -8.54 21.91 3.45
N ASP A 158 -9.14 21.23 4.42
CA ASP A 158 -8.81 19.83 4.75
C ASP A 158 -8.90 18.89 3.53
N GLU A 159 -9.61 19.32 2.48
CA GLU A 159 -9.68 18.69 1.17
C GLU A 159 -8.31 18.41 0.52
N PHE A 160 -7.28 19.21 0.82
CA PHE A 160 -5.92 19.03 0.31
C PHE A 160 -5.00 18.26 1.25
N ARG A 161 -5.43 17.98 2.49
CA ARG A 161 -4.56 17.40 3.55
C ARG A 161 -4.65 15.89 3.68
N SER A 162 -5.04 15.19 2.61
CA SER A 162 -5.26 13.74 2.46
C SER A 162 -6.75 13.42 2.31
N ARG A 163 -7.18 13.30 1.07
CA ARG A 163 -8.34 12.51 0.69
C ARG A 163 -7.85 11.20 0.06
N PRO A 164 -7.73 10.08 0.80
CA PRO A 164 -8.20 8.82 0.24
C PRO A 164 -9.73 8.85 0.34
N ASN A 165 -10.38 8.47 -0.76
CA ASN A 165 -11.83 8.43 -0.97
C ASN A 165 -12.46 9.77 -1.37
N VAL A 166 -12.45 9.97 -2.69
CA VAL A 166 -13.54 10.63 -3.39
C VAL A 166 -14.84 9.90 -3.01
N ALA A 167 -15.58 10.45 -2.06
CA ALA A 167 -17.01 10.22 -2.01
C ALA A 167 -17.57 10.80 -3.31
N VAL A 168 -17.92 9.92 -4.24
CA VAL A 168 -18.67 10.25 -5.44
C VAL A 168 -20.02 10.76 -4.96
N GLU A 169 -20.22 12.08 -5.02
CA GLU A 169 -21.54 12.68 -4.94
C GLU A 169 -22.38 12.09 -6.08
N ALA A 170 -23.42 11.34 -5.71
CA ALA A 170 -24.38 10.82 -6.66
C ALA A 170 -25.13 12.00 -7.31
N PRO A 171 -25.31 12.01 -8.64
CA PRO A 171 -26.01 13.09 -9.31
C PRO A 171 -27.46 13.16 -8.84
N THR A 172 -27.85 14.38 -8.48
CA THR A 172 -29.19 14.82 -8.13
C THR A 172 -30.23 14.27 -9.11
N ARG A 173 -31.27 13.65 -8.56
CA ARG A 173 -32.44 13.07 -9.24
C ARG A 173 -32.91 13.88 -10.46
N ALA A 174 -33.02 13.22 -11.61
CA ALA A 174 -33.94 13.60 -12.67
C ALA A 174 -35.34 13.01 -12.41
N PRO A 175 -36.42 13.70 -12.81
CA PRO A 175 -37.79 13.37 -12.42
C PRO A 175 -38.31 12.13 -13.14
N THR A 176 -38.97 11.27 -12.37
CA THR A 176 -39.74 10.11 -12.83
C THR A 176 -40.95 10.55 -13.65
N SER A 177 -41.02 10.12 -14.91
CA SER A 177 -42.25 10.11 -15.71
C SER A 177 -43.07 8.85 -15.40
N PRO A 178 -44.42 8.93 -15.42
CA PRO A 178 -45.30 7.84 -15.00
C PRO A 178 -45.42 6.74 -16.05
N SER A 179 -45.41 5.51 -15.55
CA SER A 179 -45.63 4.25 -16.27
C SER A 179 -47.05 4.19 -16.84
N SER A 180 -47.13 3.93 -18.15
CA SER A 180 -48.34 3.64 -18.90
C SER A 180 -48.69 2.16 -18.80
N ASN A 181 -49.97 1.91 -18.50
CA ASN A 181 -50.66 0.63 -18.59
C ASN A 181 -50.52 -0.07 -19.95
N GLY A 182 -50.55 -1.41 -19.89
CA GLY A 182 -50.75 -2.34 -21.00
C GLY A 182 -50.15 -3.69 -20.62
N GLY A 183 -50.89 -4.73 -20.26
CA GLY A 183 -52.07 -5.26 -20.93
C GLY A 183 -51.65 -6.51 -21.70
N GLY A 184 -51.67 -7.68 -21.03
CA GLY A 184 -51.24 -8.94 -21.64
C GLY A 184 -51.79 -10.15 -20.89
N ARG A 185 -52.94 -10.64 -21.36
CA ARG A 185 -53.62 -11.89 -20.98
C ARG A 185 -52.81 -13.15 -21.32
N GLY A 186 -53.03 -14.21 -20.53
CA GLY A 186 -52.78 -15.62 -20.88
C GLY A 186 -52.69 -16.48 -19.61
N LEU A 187 -53.79 -16.98 -19.03
CA LEU A 187 -54.47 -18.27 -19.29
C LEU A 187 -53.57 -19.52 -19.19
N SER A 188 -53.64 -20.22 -18.05
CA SER A 188 -53.64 -21.69 -17.84
C SER A 188 -53.73 -21.91 -16.31
N LEU A 189 -54.83 -22.40 -15.71
CA LEU A 189 -55.20 -23.83 -15.52
C LEU A 189 -53.98 -24.66 -15.07
N ASP A 190 -53.88 -25.25 -13.88
CA ASP A 190 -54.79 -26.11 -13.10
C ASP A 190 -54.35 -26.15 -11.62
N THR A 191 -55.28 -26.08 -10.66
CA THR A 191 -55.78 -27.21 -9.84
C THR A 191 -54.72 -27.86 -8.91
N PHE A 192 -54.78 -27.56 -7.61
CA PHE A 192 -55.09 -28.56 -6.57
C PHE A 192 -55.33 -27.91 -5.20
N ASP A 193 -56.50 -28.26 -4.68
CA ASP A 193 -57.01 -28.10 -3.33
C ASP A 193 -56.08 -28.72 -2.26
N SER A 194 -55.92 -28.06 -1.13
CA SER A 194 -55.85 -28.73 0.18
C SER A 194 -56.16 -27.75 1.30
N SER A 195 -57.43 -27.83 1.70
CA SER A 195 -58.03 -27.28 2.90
C SER A 195 -57.51 -28.01 4.16
N ARG A 196 -57.06 -27.24 5.17
CA ARG A 196 -57.26 -27.62 6.57
C ARG A 196 -57.39 -26.39 7.46
N LYS A 197 -58.66 -26.07 7.72
CA LYS A 197 -59.18 -25.26 8.83
C LYS A 197 -59.14 -26.07 10.13
N VAL A 198 -59.42 -25.35 11.23
CA VAL A 198 -59.93 -25.76 12.58
C VAL A 198 -58.94 -25.35 13.68
N GLU A 199 -59.13 -24.16 14.28
CA GLU A 199 -59.82 -23.87 15.59
C GLU A 199 -58.82 -24.00 16.75
N ASP A 200 -58.86 -23.29 17.88
CA ASP A 200 -59.50 -22.07 18.37
C ASP A 200 -58.79 -21.79 19.73
N SER A 201 -58.47 -20.52 20.03
CA SER A 201 -58.51 -19.81 21.34
C SER A 201 -58.00 -20.43 22.68
N PRO A 202 -57.92 -19.69 23.81
CA PRO A 202 -57.27 -18.40 24.11
C PRO A 202 -56.46 -18.44 25.45
N VAL A 203 -56.05 -17.26 25.96
CA VAL A 203 -55.78 -16.87 27.39
C VAL A 203 -54.41 -16.20 27.64
N ARG A 204 -54.46 -14.86 27.67
CA ARG A 204 -54.21 -13.95 28.82
C ARG A 204 -52.80 -13.83 29.46
N SER A 205 -52.45 -12.54 29.58
CA SER A 205 -51.61 -11.84 30.57
C SER A 205 -50.11 -12.10 30.61
N SER A 206 -49.34 -11.04 30.34
CA SER A 206 -48.61 -10.36 31.42
C SER A 206 -48.14 -8.99 30.95
N ALA A 207 -48.55 -7.96 31.69
CA ALA A 207 -48.03 -6.61 31.59
C ALA A 207 -46.60 -6.60 32.12
N LYS A 208 -45.64 -6.07 31.35
CA LYS A 208 -44.29 -5.78 31.85
C LYS A 208 -43.87 -4.39 31.43
N ALA A 209 -43.95 -3.51 32.43
CA ALA A 209 -43.37 -2.19 32.59
C ALA A 209 -42.33 -1.76 31.52
N GLU A 210 -42.71 -0.73 30.77
CA GLU A 210 -41.77 0.18 30.13
C GLU A 210 -41.11 1.05 31.22
N VAL A 211 -39.84 0.77 31.50
CA VAL A 211 -38.95 1.73 32.17
C VAL A 211 -38.19 2.44 31.07
N GLY A 212 -38.52 3.71 30.86
CA GLY A 212 -37.84 4.60 29.93
C GLY A 212 -36.38 4.80 30.32
N GLY A 213 -35.48 4.08 29.64
CA GLY A 213 -34.05 4.34 29.65
C GLY A 213 -33.72 5.45 28.64
N ALA A 214 -33.73 6.70 29.09
CA ALA A 214 -33.13 7.80 28.36
C ALA A 214 -31.60 7.68 28.45
N GLY A 215 -30.95 7.21 27.39
CA GLY A 215 -29.48 7.25 27.31
C GLY A 215 -28.91 6.46 26.13
N ASN A 216 -28.18 7.16 25.26
CA ASN A 216 -27.26 6.65 24.22
C ASN A 216 -27.79 6.42 22.79
N GLY A 217 -28.53 7.41 22.25
CA GLY A 217 -28.90 7.44 20.83
C GLY A 217 -27.81 7.91 19.84
N ALA A 218 -26.57 8.16 20.28
CA ALA A 218 -25.55 8.81 19.43
C ALA A 218 -24.61 7.86 18.66
N SER A 219 -24.60 6.55 18.96
CA SER A 219 -23.60 5.62 18.38
C SER A 219 -24.15 4.66 17.31
N GLN A 220 -25.47 4.62 17.06
CA GLN A 220 -26.06 3.71 16.07
C GLN A 220 -26.13 4.30 14.64
N HIS A 221 -26.08 5.62 14.48
CA HIS A 221 -26.19 6.25 13.16
C HIS A 221 -24.96 6.09 12.25
N ALA A 222 -23.80 5.70 12.79
CA ALA A 222 -22.60 5.42 11.99
C ALA A 222 -22.61 4.03 11.33
N LEU A 223 -23.47 3.12 11.76
CA LEU A 223 -23.56 1.74 11.23
C LEU A 223 -24.53 1.62 10.04
N ASP A 224 -25.51 2.51 9.91
CA ASP A 224 -26.56 2.42 8.88
C ASP A 224 -26.16 3.08 7.53
N VAL A 225 -25.03 3.80 7.49
CA VAL A 225 -24.43 4.36 6.25
C VAL A 225 -23.73 3.28 5.40
N LEU A 226 -23.63 2.04 5.92
CA LEU A 226 -23.04 0.91 5.22
C LEU A 226 -24.10 -0.04 4.63
N LYS A 227 -25.35 0.39 4.43
CA LYS A 227 -26.34 -0.43 3.73
C LYS A 227 -25.84 -0.69 2.30
N PRO A 228 -25.39 -1.92 1.97
CA PRO A 228 -24.66 -2.16 0.75
C PRO A 228 -25.62 -1.96 -0.42
N VAL A 229 -25.29 -1.02 -1.31
CA VAL A 229 -25.87 -0.99 -2.65
C VAL A 229 -25.68 -2.39 -3.22
N ASN A 230 -26.75 -2.99 -3.74
CA ASN A 230 -26.87 -4.37 -4.20
C ASN A 230 -25.92 -4.69 -5.38
N ARG A 231 -24.62 -4.60 -5.15
CA ARG A 231 -23.54 -4.87 -6.08
C ARG A 231 -23.10 -6.31 -5.85
N ILE A 232 -22.75 -6.97 -6.94
CA ILE A 232 -22.13 -8.29 -6.92
C ILE A 232 -20.93 -8.23 -5.95
N PRO A 233 -20.92 -9.03 -4.86
CA PRO A 233 -19.78 -9.06 -3.95
C PRO A 233 -18.57 -9.63 -4.69
N ILE A 234 -17.62 -8.74 -4.95
CA ILE A 234 -16.29 -9.08 -5.46
C ILE A 234 -15.36 -9.05 -4.26
N ALA A 235 -14.64 -10.15 -4.03
CA ALA A 235 -13.62 -10.23 -2.99
C ALA A 235 -12.27 -10.67 -3.57
N ILE A 236 -11.20 -10.02 -3.11
CA ILE A 236 -9.82 -10.37 -3.44
C ILE A 236 -9.12 -10.77 -2.14
N LYS A 237 -8.67 -12.01 -2.08
CA LYS A 237 -7.82 -12.51 -0.98
C LYS A 237 -6.39 -12.56 -1.50
N ALA A 238 -5.51 -11.72 -0.96
CA ALA A 238 -4.13 -11.59 -1.39
C ALA A 238 -3.12 -11.85 -0.25
N ILE A 239 -3.56 -11.96 0.99
CA ILE A 239 -2.73 -12.43 2.10
C ILE A 239 -2.73 -13.96 2.05
N GLY A 240 -1.60 -14.54 1.61
CA GLY A 240 -1.48 -15.91 1.14
C GLY A 240 -1.50 -16.00 -0.39
N ARG A 241 -2.02 -17.12 -0.92
CA ARG A 241 -2.14 -17.30 -2.37
C ARG A 241 -3.29 -16.45 -2.90
N LEU A 242 -3.05 -15.73 -4.00
CA LEU A 242 -4.05 -14.89 -4.65
C LEU A 242 -5.34 -15.70 -4.93
N ARG A 243 -6.48 -15.17 -4.49
CA ARG A 243 -7.82 -15.64 -4.86
C ARG A 243 -8.73 -14.48 -5.23
N LEU A 244 -9.41 -14.63 -6.36
CA LEU A 244 -10.45 -13.74 -6.87
C LEU A 244 -11.79 -14.46 -6.74
N LEU A 245 -12.69 -13.90 -5.92
CA LEU A 245 -14.01 -14.43 -5.64
C LEU A 245 -15.06 -13.49 -6.22
N VAL A 246 -16.00 -14.04 -6.99
CA VAL A 246 -17.16 -13.30 -7.50
C VAL A 246 -18.42 -14.07 -7.14
N ASN A 247 -19.29 -13.49 -6.31
CA ASN A 247 -20.42 -14.22 -5.72
C ASN A 247 -19.97 -15.55 -5.09
N ASP A 248 -18.90 -15.51 -4.29
CA ASP A 248 -18.24 -16.66 -3.64
C ASP A 248 -17.67 -17.74 -4.59
N ARG A 249 -17.69 -17.49 -5.92
CA ARG A 249 -17.07 -18.39 -6.90
C ARG A 249 -15.63 -17.97 -7.16
N ASP A 250 -14.71 -18.93 -7.02
CA ASP A 250 -13.30 -18.74 -7.33
C ASP A 250 -13.07 -18.68 -8.85
N VAL A 251 -12.73 -17.49 -9.35
CA VAL A 251 -12.40 -17.24 -10.76
C VAL A 251 -10.89 -17.21 -11.03
N THR A 252 -10.07 -17.38 -10.00
CA THR A 252 -8.60 -17.29 -10.06
C THR A 252 -7.99 -18.30 -11.02
N LYS A 253 -8.62 -19.47 -11.17
CA LYS A 253 -8.11 -20.54 -12.05
C LYS A 253 -7.79 -20.04 -13.47
N ARG A 254 -8.65 -19.19 -14.05
CA ARG A 254 -8.46 -18.64 -15.40
C ARG A 254 -7.25 -17.71 -15.48
N LEU A 255 -6.95 -17.01 -14.39
CA LEU A 255 -5.79 -16.13 -14.28
C LEU A 255 -4.50 -16.97 -14.14
N ASN A 256 -4.53 -18.01 -13.30
CA ASN A 256 -3.39 -18.91 -13.05
C ASN A 256 -2.97 -19.73 -14.28
N GLU A 257 -3.90 -19.98 -15.21
CA GLU A 257 -3.60 -20.62 -16.50
C GLU A 257 -2.72 -19.73 -17.40
N GLN A 258 -2.58 -18.44 -17.09
CA GLN A 258 -1.81 -17.47 -17.87
C GLN A 258 -0.85 -16.68 -16.95
N PRO A 259 0.35 -17.22 -16.65
CA PRO A 259 1.29 -16.63 -15.69
C PRO A 259 1.61 -15.15 -15.94
N ARG A 260 1.69 -14.73 -17.20
CA ARG A 260 1.94 -13.33 -17.56
C ARG A 260 0.81 -12.39 -17.13
N LEU A 261 -0.44 -12.85 -17.15
CA LEU A 261 -1.60 -12.07 -16.72
C LEU A 261 -1.70 -12.05 -15.20
N GLU A 262 -1.44 -13.19 -14.55
CA GLU A 262 -1.34 -13.29 -13.10
C GLU A 262 -0.25 -12.35 -12.57
N PHE A 263 0.94 -12.35 -13.17
CA PHE A 263 2.04 -11.46 -12.81
C PHE A 263 1.63 -9.99 -12.90
N LEU A 264 1.05 -9.57 -14.03
CA LEU A 264 0.60 -8.20 -14.23
C LEU A 264 -0.46 -7.80 -13.19
N PHE A 265 -1.43 -8.67 -12.91
CA PHE A 265 -2.48 -8.40 -11.94
C PHE A 265 -1.93 -8.31 -10.51
N SER A 266 -1.11 -9.28 -10.10
CA SER A 266 -0.45 -9.31 -8.79
C SER A 266 0.46 -8.11 -8.56
N TYR A 267 1.21 -7.67 -9.57
CA TYR A 267 2.03 -6.46 -9.49
C TYR A 267 1.20 -5.19 -9.27
N LEU A 268 0.11 -5.02 -10.02
CA LEU A 268 -0.80 -3.89 -9.84
C LEU A 268 -1.49 -3.91 -8.48
N LEU A 269 -1.85 -5.11 -7.99
CA LEU A 269 -2.43 -5.30 -6.68
C LEU A 269 -1.43 -4.97 -5.56
N ALA A 270 -0.18 -5.38 -5.71
CA ALA A 270 0.89 -5.06 -4.77
C ALA A 270 1.09 -3.54 -4.67
N ARG A 271 1.15 -2.83 -5.81
CA ARG A 271 1.22 -1.35 -5.79
C ARG A 271 0.05 -0.69 -5.07
N ALA A 272 -1.17 -1.21 -5.27
CA ALA A 272 -2.33 -0.71 -4.56
C ALA A 272 -2.23 -0.97 -3.04
N ALA A 273 -1.66 -2.11 -2.64
CA ALA A 273 -1.44 -2.47 -1.24
C ALA A 273 -0.30 -1.68 -0.58
N SER A 274 0.76 -1.32 -1.31
CA SER A 274 1.90 -0.56 -0.77
C SER A 274 1.56 0.89 -0.36
N GLY A 275 0.36 1.38 -0.67
CA GLY A 275 -0.04 2.78 -0.42
C GLY A 275 0.66 3.81 -1.33
N GLY A 276 1.37 3.36 -2.36
CA GLY A 276 1.97 4.23 -3.38
C GLY A 276 0.94 4.84 -4.32
N ASP A 277 1.39 5.61 -5.32
CA ASP A 277 0.48 6.09 -6.37
C ASP A 277 -0.16 4.89 -7.09
N PRO A 278 -1.48 4.70 -7.01
CA PRO A 278 -2.15 3.59 -7.68
C PRO A 278 -2.08 3.72 -9.22
N ASN A 279 -1.72 4.92 -9.72
CA ASN A 279 -1.54 5.15 -11.14
C ASN A 279 -0.11 4.81 -11.56
N VAL A 280 0.02 3.76 -12.37
CA VAL A 280 1.31 3.39 -12.95
C VAL A 280 1.39 3.94 -14.37
N ASP A 281 2.47 4.67 -14.66
CA ASP A 281 2.76 5.10 -16.02
C ASP A 281 2.97 3.89 -16.93
N ARG A 282 2.35 3.91 -18.11
CA ARG A 282 2.38 2.79 -19.06
C ARG A 282 3.78 2.42 -19.54
N PRO A 283 4.70 3.37 -19.82
CA PRO A 283 6.08 3.01 -20.17
C PRO A 283 6.78 2.27 -19.03
N ALA A 284 6.63 2.73 -17.79
CA ALA A 284 7.22 2.06 -16.62
C ALA A 284 6.64 0.65 -16.46
N LEU A 285 5.31 0.51 -16.52
CA LEU A 285 4.66 -0.80 -16.43
C LEU A 285 5.07 -1.75 -17.57
N ALA A 286 5.29 -1.22 -18.78
CA ALA A 286 5.69 -2.02 -19.93
C ALA A 286 7.12 -2.54 -19.79
N ASP A 287 8.01 -1.75 -19.19
CA ASP A 287 9.37 -2.14 -18.88
C ASP A 287 9.42 -3.25 -17.83
N GLU A 288 8.60 -3.14 -16.77
CA GLU A 288 8.47 -4.17 -15.72
C GLU A 288 7.96 -5.51 -16.26
N VAL A 289 7.00 -5.48 -17.19
CA VAL A 289 6.35 -6.72 -17.69
C VAL A 289 7.14 -7.38 -18.80
N ALA A 290 7.94 -6.62 -19.54
CA ALA A 290 8.74 -7.13 -20.67
C ALA A 290 10.14 -6.50 -20.67
N PRO A 291 10.95 -6.73 -19.63
CA PRO A 291 12.29 -6.16 -19.56
C PRO A 291 13.16 -6.66 -20.71
N GLY A 292 14.02 -5.78 -21.24
CA GLY A 292 14.98 -6.11 -22.30
C GLY A 292 14.44 -6.09 -23.74
N TYR A 293 13.16 -5.76 -23.95
CA TYR A 293 12.63 -5.49 -25.29
C TYR A 293 12.74 -4.00 -25.64
N PRO A 294 12.76 -3.63 -26.93
CA PRO A 294 12.65 -2.23 -27.32
C PRO A 294 11.34 -1.61 -26.81
N ALA A 295 11.38 -0.37 -26.32
CA ALA A 295 10.23 0.36 -25.79
C ALA A 295 8.91 0.26 -26.62
N PRO A 296 8.91 0.40 -27.97
CA PRO A 296 7.66 0.24 -28.73
C PRO A 296 7.10 -1.19 -28.66
N SER A 297 7.96 -2.20 -28.62
CA SER A 297 7.58 -3.62 -28.49
C SER A 297 7.08 -3.93 -27.08
N GLN A 298 7.65 -3.32 -26.04
CA GLN A 298 7.15 -3.42 -24.66
C GLN A 298 5.73 -2.88 -24.56
N LEU A 299 5.47 -1.68 -25.09
CA LEU A 299 4.15 -1.04 -25.07
C LEU A 299 3.09 -1.83 -25.85
N ASP A 300 3.44 -2.40 -27.00
CA ASP A 300 2.53 -3.26 -27.78
C ASP A 300 2.18 -4.55 -27.01
N ARG A 301 3.18 -5.19 -26.38
CA ARG A 301 2.96 -6.37 -25.52
C ARG A 301 2.08 -6.05 -24.33
N LEU A 302 2.36 -4.95 -23.62
CA LEU A 302 1.54 -4.49 -22.50
C LEU A 302 0.09 -4.24 -22.96
N ARG A 303 -0.12 -3.58 -24.10
CA ARG A 303 -1.47 -3.35 -24.65
C ARG A 303 -2.22 -4.67 -24.87
N LYS A 304 -1.57 -5.66 -25.48
CA LYS A 304 -2.14 -7.00 -25.71
C LYS A 304 -2.44 -7.72 -24.39
N GLN A 305 -1.54 -7.64 -23.41
CA GLN A 305 -1.73 -8.23 -22.08
C GLN A 305 -2.85 -7.57 -21.29
N LEU A 306 -2.98 -6.24 -21.32
CA LEU A 306 -4.08 -5.53 -20.67
C LEU A 306 -5.43 -5.92 -21.28
N TYR A 307 -5.51 -6.04 -22.60
CA TYR A 307 -6.73 -6.52 -23.28
C TYR A 307 -7.04 -7.98 -22.91
N ALA A 308 -6.04 -8.86 -22.91
CA ALA A 308 -6.19 -10.25 -22.50
C ALA A 308 -6.60 -10.37 -21.03
N LEU A 309 -6.02 -9.56 -20.13
CA LEU A 309 -6.38 -9.50 -18.73
C LEU A 309 -7.84 -9.08 -18.55
N GLN A 310 -8.29 -8.00 -19.19
CA GLN A 310 -9.70 -7.59 -19.15
C GLN A 310 -10.65 -8.69 -19.66
N LYS A 311 -10.25 -9.43 -20.69
CA LYS A 311 -11.03 -10.55 -21.23
C LYS A 311 -11.08 -11.73 -20.24
N THR A 312 -9.95 -12.08 -19.63
CA THR A 312 -9.83 -13.17 -18.65
C THR A 312 -10.61 -12.89 -17.37
N LEU A 313 -10.57 -11.63 -16.89
CA LEU A 313 -11.32 -11.15 -15.74
C LEU A 313 -12.85 -11.20 -15.97
N GLY A 314 -13.31 -11.10 -17.21
CA GLY A 314 -14.74 -11.10 -17.55
C GLY A 314 -15.42 -9.77 -17.25
N SER A 315 -16.72 -9.66 -17.60
CA SER A 315 -17.47 -8.41 -17.48
C SER A 315 -17.63 -7.91 -16.04
N GLU A 316 -17.69 -8.83 -15.08
CA GLU A 316 -17.87 -8.52 -13.64
C GLU A 316 -16.63 -7.83 -13.05
N LEU A 317 -15.44 -8.24 -13.47
CA LEU A 317 -14.16 -7.72 -12.96
C LEU A 317 -13.47 -6.74 -13.91
N LYS A 318 -14.01 -6.54 -15.12
CA LYS A 318 -13.43 -5.59 -16.10
C LYS A 318 -13.29 -4.18 -15.52
N GLY A 319 -14.22 -3.76 -14.66
CA GLY A 319 -14.19 -2.46 -13.99
C GLY A 319 -13.01 -2.26 -13.04
N LEU A 320 -12.38 -3.35 -12.58
CA LEU A 320 -11.20 -3.29 -11.73
C LEU A 320 -9.99 -2.73 -12.46
N LEU A 321 -9.85 -2.95 -13.77
CA LEU A 321 -8.69 -2.50 -14.52
C LEU A 321 -9.02 -1.29 -15.38
N GLN A 322 -8.57 -0.12 -14.94
CA GLN A 322 -8.69 1.11 -15.71
C GLN A 322 -7.37 1.39 -16.43
N ALA A 323 -7.41 1.33 -17.75
CA ALA A 323 -6.28 1.62 -18.62
C ALA A 323 -6.58 2.87 -19.46
N ASN A 324 -5.85 3.94 -19.22
CA ASN A 324 -5.87 5.18 -19.98
C ASN A 324 -4.72 5.21 -21.00
N ALA A 325 -4.63 6.30 -21.77
CA ALA A 325 -3.56 6.49 -22.75
C ALA A 325 -2.16 6.38 -22.13
N ASN A 326 -1.98 6.92 -20.92
CA ASN A 326 -0.65 7.04 -20.28
C ASN A 326 -0.55 6.28 -18.96
N ARG A 327 -1.67 5.85 -18.37
CA ARG A 327 -1.71 5.31 -17.00
C ARG A 327 -2.54 4.04 -16.93
N VAL A 328 -2.16 3.13 -16.04
CA VAL A 328 -2.92 1.93 -15.68
C VAL A 328 -3.07 1.92 -14.16
N ARG A 329 -4.27 1.65 -13.68
CA ARG A 329 -4.55 1.49 -12.26
C ARG A 329 -5.54 0.37 -12.00
N LEU A 330 -5.45 -0.20 -10.81
CA LEU A 330 -6.42 -1.13 -10.28
C LEU A 330 -7.42 -0.35 -9.40
N GLU A 331 -8.68 -0.29 -9.82
CA GLU A 331 -9.78 0.33 -9.09
C GLU A 331 -10.36 -0.68 -8.10
N LEU A 332 -10.02 -0.52 -6.82
CA LEU A 332 -10.50 -1.38 -5.73
C LEU A 332 -11.76 -0.82 -5.05
N GLY A 333 -12.36 0.24 -5.59
CA GLY A 333 -13.55 0.87 -5.03
C GLY A 333 -14.75 -0.08 -4.99
N GLY A 334 -15.22 -0.41 -3.78
CA GLY A 334 -16.33 -1.35 -3.58
C GLY A 334 -15.96 -2.83 -3.72
N VAL A 335 -14.66 -3.14 -3.74
CA VAL A 335 -14.14 -4.50 -3.71
C VAL A 335 -13.72 -4.84 -2.29
N ASP A 336 -14.17 -6.00 -1.78
CA ASP A 336 -13.69 -6.50 -0.50
C ASP A 336 -12.26 -7.05 -0.67
N THR A 337 -11.27 -6.39 -0.08
CA THR A 337 -9.88 -6.87 -0.11
C THR A 337 -9.45 -7.19 1.32
N ASP A 338 -8.78 -8.31 1.52
CA ASP A 338 -8.30 -8.69 2.86
C ASP A 338 -7.29 -7.69 3.44
N PHE A 339 -6.34 -7.21 2.64
CA PHE A 339 -5.44 -6.13 3.06
C PHE A 339 -6.14 -4.77 3.22
N GLY A 340 -7.21 -4.50 2.47
CA GLY A 340 -8.02 -3.29 2.67
C GLY A 340 -8.77 -3.32 4.01
N ARG A 341 -9.38 -4.48 4.36
CA ARG A 341 -9.99 -4.71 5.68
C ARG A 341 -8.94 -4.58 6.80
N LEU A 342 -7.73 -5.12 6.60
CA LEU A 342 -6.61 -4.95 7.52
C LEU A 342 -6.30 -3.48 7.76
N PHE A 343 -6.06 -2.69 6.70
CA PHE A 343 -5.74 -1.27 6.82
C PHE A 343 -6.86 -0.46 7.47
N GLU A 344 -8.12 -0.80 7.18
CA GLU A 344 -9.26 -0.14 7.80
C GLU A 344 -9.30 -0.40 9.32
N ILE A 345 -9.13 -1.65 9.74
CA ILE A 345 -9.10 -2.02 11.17
C ILE A 345 -7.90 -1.36 11.86
N CYS A 346 -6.70 -1.37 11.26
CA CYS A 346 -5.53 -0.66 11.80
C CYS A 346 -5.79 0.83 11.99
N ARG A 347 -6.45 1.47 11.02
CA ARG A 347 -6.84 2.88 11.12
C ARG A 347 -7.86 3.12 12.23
N LEU A 348 -8.81 2.20 12.43
CA LEU A 348 -9.78 2.28 13.53
C LEU A 348 -9.09 2.15 14.90
N VAL A 349 -8.15 1.21 15.04
CA VAL A 349 -7.33 1.03 16.25
C VAL A 349 -6.49 2.28 16.51
N SER A 350 -5.74 2.76 15.52
CA SER A 350 -4.86 3.93 15.67
C SER A 350 -5.60 5.22 16.02
N ARG A 351 -6.86 5.37 15.60
CA ARG A 351 -7.71 6.53 15.96
C ARG A 351 -8.21 6.47 17.39
N ARG A 352 -8.35 5.27 17.96
CA ARG A 352 -8.78 5.09 19.35
C ARG A 352 -7.55 5.22 20.24
N ARG A 353 -7.50 6.29 21.04
CA ARG A 353 -6.45 6.47 22.08
C ARG A 353 -6.70 5.61 23.33
N SER A 354 -7.70 4.74 23.30
CA SER A 354 -8.12 3.89 24.42
C SER A 354 -8.00 2.42 24.03
N LEU A 355 -8.00 1.54 25.04
CA LEU A 355 -8.13 0.10 24.85
C LEU A 355 -9.27 -0.23 23.87
N ILE A 356 -9.01 -1.20 22.98
CA ILE A 356 -10.02 -1.69 22.05
C ILE A 356 -11.16 -2.37 22.81
N ASP A 357 -12.38 -2.24 22.29
CA ASP A 357 -13.56 -2.90 22.86
C ASP A 357 -13.64 -4.38 22.45
N ASN A 358 -14.53 -5.13 23.09
CA ASN A 358 -14.69 -6.57 22.82
C ASN A 358 -15.20 -6.86 21.40
N SER A 359 -15.89 -5.92 20.74
CA SER A 359 -16.37 -6.13 19.38
C SER A 359 -15.24 -6.00 18.36
N LEU A 360 -14.37 -5.01 18.55
CA LEU A 360 -13.21 -4.77 17.70
C LEU A 360 -12.13 -5.84 17.92
N SER A 361 -11.93 -6.32 19.15
CA SER A 361 -11.02 -7.45 19.40
C SER A 361 -11.46 -8.72 18.69
N GLU A 362 -12.77 -9.00 18.66
CA GLU A 362 -13.35 -10.12 17.90
C GLU A 362 -13.17 -9.96 16.38
N GLN A 363 -13.33 -8.74 15.86
CA GLN A 363 -13.06 -8.45 14.45
C GLN A 363 -11.58 -8.62 14.08
N ILE A 364 -10.67 -8.11 14.93
CA ILE A 364 -9.22 -8.30 14.76
C ILE A 364 -8.87 -9.78 14.78
N ARG A 365 -9.41 -10.54 15.74
CA ARG A 365 -9.21 -11.98 15.84
C ARG A 365 -9.67 -12.70 14.57
N GLY A 366 -10.90 -12.45 14.13
CA GLY A 366 -11.46 -13.05 12.92
C GLY A 366 -10.60 -12.75 11.69
N LEU A 367 -10.13 -11.50 11.53
CA LEU A 367 -9.24 -11.14 10.42
C LEU A 367 -7.87 -11.86 10.50
N LEU A 368 -7.27 -11.94 11.68
CA LEU A 368 -5.98 -12.63 11.87
C LEU A 368 -6.08 -14.13 11.64
N ASP A 369 -7.19 -14.75 12.07
CA ASP A 369 -7.48 -16.17 11.85
C ASP A 369 -7.75 -16.46 10.37
N GLU A 370 -8.52 -15.60 9.68
CA GLU A 370 -8.79 -15.70 8.23
C GLU A 370 -7.50 -15.62 7.39
N THR A 371 -6.58 -14.75 7.77
CA THR A 371 -5.32 -14.52 7.02
C THR A 371 -4.22 -15.51 7.39
N GLY A 372 -4.35 -16.20 8.52
CA GLY A 372 -3.60 -17.43 8.85
C GLY A 372 -2.08 -17.32 8.85
N GLY A 373 -1.51 -16.13 9.06
CA GLY A 373 -0.04 -15.99 8.96
C GLY A 373 0.48 -15.84 7.53
N GLY A 374 -0.37 -15.94 6.51
CA GLY A 374 0.03 -15.98 5.11
C GLY A 374 0.89 -14.79 4.69
N GLU A 375 1.90 -15.08 3.87
CA GLU A 375 2.68 -14.06 3.18
C GLU A 375 1.81 -13.41 2.09
N PHE A 376 1.87 -12.08 1.97
CA PHE A 376 1.16 -11.38 0.90
C PHE A 376 1.67 -11.82 -0.48
N LEU A 377 0.74 -12.26 -1.34
CA LEU A 377 1.02 -12.83 -2.66
C LEU A 377 2.06 -13.95 -2.58
N SER A 378 1.80 -14.97 -1.76
CA SER A 378 2.69 -16.13 -1.63
C SER A 378 2.88 -16.79 -3.00
N GLY A 379 4.13 -17.02 -3.42
CA GLY A 379 4.46 -17.57 -4.73
C GLY A 379 4.78 -16.54 -5.82
N PHE A 380 4.77 -15.23 -5.50
CA PHE A 380 5.06 -14.18 -6.49
C PHE A 380 6.49 -14.26 -7.04
N SER A 381 7.48 -14.62 -6.23
CA SER A 381 8.88 -14.68 -6.66
C SER A 381 9.11 -15.73 -7.75
N GLU A 382 8.46 -16.90 -7.64
CA GLU A 382 8.46 -17.93 -8.67
C GLU A 382 7.76 -17.47 -9.94
N LEU A 383 6.63 -16.77 -9.78
CA LEU A 383 5.85 -16.21 -10.88
C LEU A 383 6.65 -15.13 -11.65
N GLU A 384 7.34 -14.24 -10.93
CA GLU A 384 8.22 -13.24 -11.51
C GLU A 384 9.38 -13.90 -12.27
N HIS A 385 10.06 -14.86 -11.65
CA HIS A 385 11.13 -15.59 -12.32
C HIS A 385 10.64 -16.29 -13.59
N GLN A 386 9.44 -16.88 -13.57
CA GLN A 386 8.82 -17.51 -14.73
C GLN A 386 8.49 -16.53 -15.87
N VAL A 387 8.12 -15.28 -15.55
CA VAL A 387 7.62 -14.30 -16.53
C VAL A 387 8.71 -13.37 -17.04
N THR A 388 9.58 -12.87 -16.16
CA THR A 388 10.58 -11.83 -16.44
C THR A 388 12.02 -12.31 -16.28
N GLU A 389 12.24 -13.58 -15.94
CA GLU A 389 13.55 -14.15 -15.59
C GLU A 389 14.23 -13.41 -14.41
N GLY A 390 13.44 -12.73 -13.56
CA GLY A 390 13.94 -11.93 -12.44
C GLY A 390 14.60 -10.61 -12.85
N ARG A 391 14.30 -10.08 -14.04
CA ARG A 391 14.87 -8.80 -14.53
C ARG A 391 14.00 -7.58 -14.20
N SER A 392 12.84 -7.77 -13.59
CA SER A 392 11.93 -6.70 -13.18
C SER A 392 12.26 -6.16 -11.78
N SER A 393 11.82 -4.93 -11.49
CA SER A 393 11.81 -4.36 -10.12
C SER A 393 10.53 -4.72 -9.36
N ALA A 394 9.66 -5.54 -9.96
CA ALA A 394 8.39 -5.96 -9.40
C ALA A 394 8.53 -6.63 -8.02
N ALA A 395 9.59 -7.42 -7.81
CA ALA A 395 9.93 -7.99 -6.52
C ALA A 395 10.01 -6.92 -5.41
N GLU A 396 10.69 -5.80 -5.65
CA GLU A 396 10.90 -4.74 -4.65
C GLU A 396 9.56 -4.13 -4.20
N VAL A 397 8.63 -3.95 -5.13
CA VAL A 397 7.28 -3.44 -4.84
C VAL A 397 6.48 -4.42 -4.00
N VAL A 398 6.57 -5.72 -4.33
CA VAL A 398 5.89 -6.78 -3.59
C VAL A 398 6.47 -6.95 -2.20
N GLU A 399 7.80 -6.89 -2.04
CA GLU A 399 8.47 -6.91 -0.74
C GLU A 399 8.07 -5.71 0.11
N ALA A 400 8.02 -4.51 -0.45
CA ALA A 400 7.54 -3.32 0.28
C ALA A 400 6.08 -3.48 0.73
N ALA A 401 5.23 -4.09 -0.10
CA ALA A 401 3.84 -4.41 0.29
C ALA A 401 3.79 -5.48 1.39
N ARG A 402 4.63 -6.53 1.30
CA ARG A 402 4.75 -7.60 2.31
C ARG A 402 5.18 -7.02 3.66
N GLU A 403 6.21 -6.19 3.68
CA GLU A 403 6.70 -5.53 4.89
C GLU A 403 5.62 -4.65 5.52
N LEU A 404 4.94 -3.82 4.72
CA LEU A 404 3.85 -2.97 5.20
C LEU A 404 2.70 -3.80 5.80
N ILE A 405 2.23 -4.84 5.10
CA ILE A 405 1.14 -5.70 5.59
C ILE A 405 1.57 -6.45 6.85
N ALA A 406 2.79 -6.98 6.90
CA ALA A 406 3.31 -7.67 8.06
C ALA A 406 3.39 -6.72 9.27
N SER A 407 3.86 -5.48 9.08
CA SER A 407 3.88 -4.45 10.12
C SER A 407 2.47 -4.11 10.61
N GLN A 408 1.51 -3.93 9.71
CA GLN A 408 0.13 -3.63 10.09
C GLN A 408 -0.50 -4.79 10.88
N ARG A 409 -0.22 -6.04 10.50
CA ARG A 409 -0.64 -7.23 11.27
C ARG A 409 0.01 -7.27 12.65
N ALA A 410 1.30 -6.95 12.74
CA ALA A 410 2.01 -6.84 14.02
C ALA A 410 1.36 -5.80 14.94
N ASP A 411 0.96 -4.64 14.41
CA ASP A 411 0.29 -3.60 15.19
C ASP A 411 -1.09 -4.05 15.72
N LEU A 412 -1.86 -4.80 14.91
CA LEU A 412 -3.12 -5.38 15.37
C LEU A 412 -2.92 -6.47 16.44
N VAL A 413 -1.88 -7.30 16.28
CA VAL A 413 -1.54 -8.34 17.26
C VAL A 413 -1.13 -7.71 18.59
N GLN A 414 -0.37 -6.61 18.56
CA GLN A 414 -0.04 -5.84 19.75
C GLN A 414 -1.32 -5.33 20.45
N ALA A 415 -2.20 -4.65 19.72
CA ALA A 415 -3.45 -4.13 20.28
C ALA A 415 -4.35 -5.24 20.85
N LEU A 416 -4.39 -6.40 20.19
CA LEU A 416 -5.13 -7.57 20.66
C LEU A 416 -4.49 -8.17 21.94
N ALA A 417 -3.17 -8.22 22.02
CA ALA A 417 -2.46 -8.69 23.21
C ALA A 417 -2.67 -7.77 24.41
N GLU A 418 -2.60 -6.45 24.22
CA GLU A 418 -2.92 -5.45 25.25
C GLU A 418 -4.37 -5.58 25.75
N HIS A 419 -5.32 -5.83 24.85
CA HIS A 419 -6.70 -6.11 25.22
C HIS A 419 -6.84 -7.39 26.06
N TYR A 420 -6.19 -8.49 25.63
CA TYR A 420 -6.20 -9.75 26.37
C TYR A 420 -5.56 -9.63 27.75
N GLU A 421 -4.51 -8.82 27.85
CA GLU A 421 -3.87 -8.48 29.12
C GLU A 421 -4.85 -7.75 30.05
N ALA A 422 -5.54 -6.72 29.55
CA ALA A 422 -6.48 -5.92 30.33
C ALA A 422 -7.66 -6.74 30.89
N ILE A 423 -8.11 -7.77 30.16
CA ILE A 423 -9.19 -8.66 30.62
C ILE A 423 -8.69 -9.88 31.43
N GLY A 424 -7.40 -9.92 31.78
CA GLY A 424 -6.82 -11.00 32.57
C GLY A 424 -6.67 -12.34 31.84
N ARG A 425 -6.60 -12.33 30.50
CA ARG A 425 -6.42 -13.53 29.65
C ARG A 425 -5.15 -13.46 28.78
N PRO A 426 -3.97 -13.14 29.32
CA PRO A 426 -2.75 -12.95 28.52
C PRO A 426 -2.34 -14.20 27.72
N GLN A 427 -2.66 -15.42 28.20
CA GLN A 427 -2.37 -16.68 27.52
C GLN A 427 -2.96 -16.75 26.10
N ALA A 428 -4.13 -16.14 25.86
CA ALA A 428 -4.79 -16.17 24.55
C ALA A 428 -4.01 -15.42 23.45
N SER A 429 -3.12 -14.50 23.83
CA SER A 429 -2.32 -13.69 22.89
C SER A 429 -1.05 -14.38 22.39
N ILE A 430 -0.57 -15.43 23.07
CA ILE A 430 0.75 -16.04 22.81
C ILE A 430 0.88 -16.56 21.38
N ALA A 431 -0.15 -17.24 20.88
CA ALA A 431 -0.12 -17.81 19.53
C ALA A 431 -0.02 -16.70 18.46
N TYR A 432 -0.78 -15.61 18.64
CA TYR A 432 -0.75 -14.46 17.73
C TYR A 432 0.60 -13.73 17.77
N LEU A 433 1.14 -13.49 18.97
CA LEU A 433 2.45 -12.85 19.13
C LEU A 433 3.58 -13.64 18.47
N ARG A 434 3.61 -14.98 18.66
CA ARG A 434 4.56 -15.85 17.97
C ARG A 434 4.43 -15.77 16.45
N ALA A 435 3.19 -15.89 15.94
CA ALA A 435 2.94 -15.81 14.50
C ALA A 435 3.35 -14.45 13.90
N ALA A 436 3.14 -13.35 14.63
CA ALA A 436 3.57 -12.02 14.20
C ALA A 436 5.10 -11.89 14.17
N LEU A 437 5.80 -12.43 15.18
CA LEU A 437 7.28 -12.40 15.23
C LEU A 437 7.93 -13.25 14.13
N VAL A 438 7.28 -14.32 13.66
CA VAL A 438 7.76 -15.06 12.47
C VAL A 438 7.74 -14.18 11.22
N GLY A 439 6.71 -13.34 11.06
CA GLY A 439 6.61 -12.41 9.93
C GLY A 439 7.42 -11.11 10.09
N CYS A 440 7.71 -10.70 11.32
CA CYS A 440 8.43 -9.47 11.65
C CYS A 440 9.46 -9.70 12.77
N PRO A 441 10.55 -10.45 12.52
CA PRO A 441 11.52 -10.79 13.57
C PRO A 441 12.24 -9.56 14.17
N GLY A 442 12.28 -8.43 13.45
CA GLY A 442 12.89 -7.19 13.94
C GLY A 442 12.04 -6.38 14.94
N ARG A 443 10.78 -6.76 15.19
CA ARG A 443 9.87 -6.04 16.09
C ARG A 443 10.12 -6.40 17.56
N GLN A 444 11.13 -5.75 18.15
CA GLN A 444 11.52 -5.96 19.56
C GLN A 444 10.40 -5.63 20.56
N ASP A 445 9.50 -4.71 20.22
CA ASP A 445 8.29 -4.38 20.99
C ASP A 445 7.39 -5.60 21.18
N LEU A 446 7.12 -6.34 20.11
CA LEU A 446 6.35 -7.59 20.18
C LEU A 446 7.09 -8.68 20.97
N ALA A 447 8.41 -8.79 20.80
CA ALA A 447 9.21 -9.76 21.52
C ALA A 447 9.19 -9.49 23.04
N ARG A 448 9.30 -8.22 23.46
CA ARG A 448 9.16 -7.80 24.86
C ARG A 448 7.76 -8.11 25.40
N LEU A 449 6.72 -7.84 24.61
CA LEU A 449 5.35 -8.15 24.98
C LEU A 449 5.15 -9.67 25.16
N LEU A 450 5.70 -10.49 24.27
CA LEU A 450 5.68 -11.95 24.38
C LEU A 450 6.38 -12.44 25.66
N VAL A 451 7.56 -11.90 25.96
CA VAL A 451 8.29 -12.20 27.21
C VAL A 451 7.45 -11.81 28.44
N ALA A 452 6.85 -10.62 28.43
CA ALA A 452 5.98 -10.16 29.53
C ALA A 452 4.78 -11.09 29.72
N VAL A 453 4.15 -11.52 28.63
CA VAL A 453 3.04 -12.48 28.64
C VAL A 453 3.49 -13.83 29.21
N TYR A 454 4.66 -14.36 28.83
CA TYR A 454 5.19 -15.61 29.40
C TYR A 454 5.47 -15.52 30.90
N MET A 455 6.08 -14.42 31.35
CA MET A 455 6.35 -14.22 32.77
C MET A 455 5.06 -14.21 33.59
N ARG A 456 4.00 -13.55 33.10
CA ARG A 456 2.70 -13.48 33.77
C ARG A 456 1.94 -14.80 33.79
N THR A 457 2.16 -15.67 32.81
CA THR A 457 1.56 -17.01 32.76
C THR A 457 2.42 -18.08 33.44
N GLY A 458 3.51 -17.69 34.11
CA GLY A 458 4.40 -18.59 34.83
C GLY A 458 5.36 -19.41 33.95
N GLN A 459 5.45 -19.09 32.66
CA GLN A 459 6.30 -19.78 31.68
C GLN A 459 7.70 -19.16 31.61
N THR A 460 8.40 -19.07 32.74
CA THR A 460 9.70 -18.38 32.86
C THR A 460 10.77 -18.93 31.92
N ALA A 461 10.85 -20.25 31.76
CA ALA A 461 11.81 -20.88 30.85
C ALA A 461 11.61 -20.45 29.37
N LEU A 462 10.36 -20.28 28.94
CA LEU A 462 10.05 -19.79 27.59
C LEU A 462 10.29 -18.29 27.46
N ALA A 463 10.09 -17.52 28.54
CA ALA A 463 10.44 -16.11 28.58
C ALA A 463 11.96 -15.90 28.39
N ASP A 464 12.78 -16.69 29.09
CA ASP A 464 14.24 -16.62 28.95
C ASP A 464 14.73 -17.09 27.57
N ALA A 465 14.11 -18.13 27.01
CA ALA A 465 14.39 -18.56 25.63
C ALA A 465 14.06 -17.45 24.63
N ALA A 466 12.90 -16.79 24.73
CA ALA A 466 12.53 -15.69 23.86
C ALA A 466 13.45 -14.47 24.02
N ARG A 467 13.95 -14.17 25.23
CA ARG A 467 14.94 -13.10 25.44
C ARG A 467 16.23 -13.36 24.68
N LEU A 468 16.71 -14.60 24.69
CA LEU A 468 17.91 -15.02 23.96
C LEU A 468 17.69 -15.03 22.45
N GLU A 469 16.53 -15.49 21.98
CA GLU A 469 16.21 -15.56 20.54
C GLU A 469 16.14 -14.17 19.88
N PHE A 470 15.61 -13.17 20.58
CA PHE A 470 15.42 -11.82 20.06
C PHE A 470 16.43 -10.78 20.59
N ASP A 471 17.55 -11.24 21.17
CA ASP A 471 18.63 -10.40 21.72
C ASP A 471 18.12 -9.26 22.65
N LEU A 472 17.13 -9.56 23.48
CA LEU A 472 16.54 -8.57 24.38
C LEU A 472 17.45 -8.34 25.59
N THR A 473 18.06 -7.16 25.66
CA THR A 473 18.79 -6.72 26.86
C THR A 473 17.82 -6.58 28.04
N GLN A 474 18.23 -7.06 29.22
CA GLN A 474 17.48 -6.84 30.44
C GLN A 474 17.47 -5.34 30.73
N GLU A 475 16.32 -4.68 30.55
CA GLU A 475 16.10 -3.33 31.08
C GLU A 475 16.24 -3.43 32.62
N LYS A 476 17.24 -2.72 33.15
CA LYS A 476 17.59 -2.71 34.57
C LYS A 476 16.60 -1.92 35.40
#